data_AF-A0A016QMH7-F1
#
_entry.id   AF-A0A016QMH7-F1
#
_cell.length_a   1.000
_cell.length_b   1.000
_cell.length_c   1.000
_cell.angle_alpha   90.00
_cell.angle_beta   90.00
_cell.angle_gamma   90.00
#
_symmetry.space_group_name_H-M   'P 1'
#
loop_
_entity.id
_entity.type
_entity.pdbx_description
1 polymer ?
#
loop_
_entity_poly.entity_id
_entity_poly.type
_entity_poly.pdbx_seq_one_letter_code
_entity_poly.pdbx_strand_id
1 'polypeptide(L)'
;MLLLGMTACGWGQAANPALDGILAVNEGASPCLAIRVSVLENGKKLQDVSVHPDGRVRPLGPGQPPLHFQKGKTYTLQASCVSGGDTFQNTQFGFQAEGRTLMVVFTKSGFVFRRGGLAY
;
A
#
# COMPACT_ATOMS: atom_id res chain seq x y z
N MET A 1 -37.81 42.45 -9.55
CA MET A 1 -36.67 41.59 -9.93
C MET A 1 -36.01 41.08 -8.65
N LEU A 2 -36.47 39.94 -8.15
CA LEU A 2 -35.89 39.25 -6.99
C LEU A 2 -36.31 37.79 -7.12
N LEU A 3 -35.37 36.87 -7.30
CA LEU A 3 -35.43 35.42 -7.05
C LEU A 3 -34.03 34.88 -7.43
N LEU A 4 -33.12 34.80 -6.46
CA LEU A 4 -32.81 33.61 -5.66
C LEU A 4 -31.96 32.60 -6.45
N GLY A 5 -30.65 32.73 -6.26
CA GLY A 5 -29.66 31.73 -6.66
C GLY A 5 -29.75 30.49 -5.76
N MET A 6 -29.79 29.32 -6.39
CA MET A 6 -29.58 28.04 -5.75
C MET A 6 -28.16 27.56 -6.08
N THR A 7 -27.22 27.87 -5.20
CA THR A 7 -25.90 27.26 -5.22
C THR A 7 -26.00 25.93 -4.47
N ALA A 8 -26.05 24.83 -5.22
CA ALA A 8 -26.02 23.49 -4.67
C ALA A 8 -24.69 23.27 -3.94
N CYS A 9 -24.74 23.13 -2.61
CA CYS A 9 -23.62 22.61 -1.84
C CYS A 9 -23.46 21.13 -2.20
N GLY A 10 -22.47 20.81 -3.03
CA GLY A 10 -22.02 19.43 -3.23
C GLY A 10 -21.33 18.95 -1.96
N TRP A 11 -21.92 17.95 -1.31
CA TRP A 11 -21.33 17.31 -0.14
C TRP A 11 -20.11 16.53 -0.61
N GLY A 12 -18.92 17.00 -0.21
CA GLY A 12 -17.70 16.23 -0.38
C GLY A 12 -17.84 14.91 0.35
N GLN A 13 -17.88 13.80 -0.39
CA GLN A 13 -17.73 12.48 0.19
C GLN A 13 -16.35 12.43 0.83
N ALA A 14 -16.30 12.42 2.16
CA ALA A 14 -15.12 12.01 2.89
C ALA A 14 -14.81 10.58 2.45
N ALA A 15 -13.78 10.42 1.62
CA ALA A 15 -13.25 9.10 1.30
C ALA A 15 -12.77 8.50 2.63
N ASN A 16 -13.55 7.57 3.20
CA ASN A 16 -13.06 6.75 4.30
C ASN A 16 -11.70 6.19 3.88
N PRO A 17 -10.64 6.33 4.71
CA PRO A 17 -9.35 5.76 4.38
C PRO A 17 -9.56 4.27 4.15
N ALA A 18 -9.36 3.82 2.91
CA ALA A 18 -9.60 2.45 2.53
C ALA A 18 -8.60 1.58 3.31
N LEU A 19 -9.08 0.83 4.31
CA LEU A 19 -8.27 -0.03 5.17
C LEU A 19 -7.95 -1.38 4.51
N ASP A 20 -7.89 -1.39 3.18
CA ASP A 20 -7.70 -2.55 2.34
C ASP A 20 -6.45 -2.43 1.46
N GLY A 21 -5.59 -1.44 1.73
CA GLY A 21 -4.37 -1.18 0.95
C GLY A 21 -3.08 -1.58 1.65
N ILE A 22 -1.98 -1.12 1.07
CA ILE A 22 -0.65 -1.13 1.70
C ILE A 22 -0.40 0.25 2.33
N LEU A 23 0.13 0.26 3.55
CA LEU A 23 0.59 1.44 4.25
C LEU A 23 2.11 1.34 4.46
N ALA A 24 2.85 2.35 3.99
CA ALA A 24 4.26 2.48 4.32
C ALA A 24 4.43 3.19 5.66
N VAL A 25 5.25 2.61 6.53
CA VAL A 25 5.62 3.16 7.83
C VAL A 25 7.13 3.24 7.92
N ASN A 26 7.66 4.37 8.36
CA ASN A 26 9.09 4.59 8.51
C ASN A 26 9.47 4.58 9.99
N GLU A 27 10.06 3.48 10.47
CA GLU A 27 10.55 3.35 11.86
C GLU A 27 12.05 3.71 11.98
N GLY A 28 12.74 3.99 10.87
CA GLY A 28 14.14 4.40 10.89
C GLY A 28 14.75 4.48 9.49
N ALA A 29 15.91 5.15 9.39
CA ALA A 29 16.65 5.30 8.14
C ALA A 29 16.97 3.93 7.52
N SER A 30 16.17 3.53 6.54
CA SER A 30 16.31 2.25 5.84
C SER A 30 17.29 2.38 4.67
N PRO A 31 18.11 1.36 4.41
CA PRO A 31 18.95 1.30 3.22
C PRO A 31 18.15 1.13 1.92
N CYS A 32 16.85 0.83 1.99
CA CYS A 32 15.98 0.72 0.83
C CYS A 32 15.45 2.10 0.42
N LEU A 33 15.78 2.52 -0.80
CA LEU A 33 15.24 3.75 -1.41
C LEU A 33 13.75 3.57 -1.75
N ALA A 34 13.38 2.37 -2.18
CA ALA A 34 12.01 1.93 -2.36
C ALA A 34 11.94 0.40 -2.19
N ILE A 35 10.73 -0.13 -2.12
CA ILE A 35 10.47 -1.56 -2.15
C ILE A 35 9.55 -1.81 -3.33
N ARG A 36 9.97 -2.69 -4.24
CA ARG A 36 9.08 -3.20 -5.29
C ARG A 36 8.33 -4.39 -4.71
N VAL A 37 7.00 -4.37 -4.78
CA VAL A 37 6.12 -5.43 -4.27
C VAL A 37 5.27 -5.96 -5.42
N SER A 38 5.44 -7.22 -5.77
CA SER A 38 4.54 -7.97 -6.64
C SER A 38 3.46 -8.62 -5.79
N VAL A 39 2.21 -8.33 -6.13
CA VAL A 39 1.02 -8.85 -5.46
C VAL A 39 0.46 -9.98 -6.31
N LEU A 40 0.32 -11.16 -5.71
CA LEU A 40 -0.24 -12.33 -6.35
C LEU A 40 -1.52 -12.74 -5.62
N GLU A 41 -2.57 -13.05 -6.37
CA GLU A 41 -3.78 -13.69 -5.86
C GLU A 41 -3.81 -15.13 -6.38
N ASN A 42 -3.90 -16.12 -5.48
CA ASN A 42 -3.88 -17.55 -5.85
C ASN A 42 -2.74 -17.93 -6.81
N GLY A 43 -1.55 -17.33 -6.62
CA GLY A 43 -0.36 -17.57 -7.45
C GLY A 43 -0.33 -16.81 -8.79
N LYS A 44 -1.38 -16.09 -9.16
CA LYS A 44 -1.41 -15.22 -10.34
C LYS A 44 -0.99 -13.82 -9.97
N LYS A 45 0.02 -13.26 -10.65
CA LYS A 45 0.41 -11.85 -10.48
C LYS A 45 -0.75 -10.93 -10.86
N LEU A 46 -1.20 -10.13 -9.89
CA LEU A 46 -2.24 -9.13 -10.03
C LEU A 46 -1.64 -7.79 -10.43
N GLN A 47 -0.66 -7.33 -9.65
CA GLN A 47 -0.13 -5.97 -9.76
C GLN A 47 1.28 -5.88 -9.19
N ASP A 48 2.10 -5.01 -9.77
CA ASP A 48 3.36 -4.57 -9.18
C ASP A 48 3.15 -3.18 -8.57
N VAL A 49 3.63 -2.94 -7.35
CA VAL A 49 3.60 -1.62 -6.71
C VAL A 49 4.99 -1.24 -6.21
N SER A 50 5.28 0.06 -6.14
CA SER A 50 6.43 0.62 -5.45
C SER A 50 5.98 1.27 -4.16
N VAL A 51 6.65 0.90 -3.07
CA VAL A 51 6.41 1.41 -1.73
C VAL A 51 7.63 2.24 -1.34
N HIS A 52 7.41 3.48 -0.93
CA HIS A 52 8.47 4.44 -0.63
C HIS A 52 8.51 4.72 0.88
N PRO A 53 9.69 5.03 1.45
CA PRO A 53 9.85 5.34 2.87
C PRO A 53 9.18 6.65 3.30
N ASP A 54 8.69 7.45 2.35
CA ASP A 54 7.91 8.66 2.59
C ASP A 54 6.39 8.40 2.73
N GLY A 55 5.98 7.14 2.78
CA GLY A 55 4.58 6.75 2.91
C GLY A 55 3.86 6.52 1.58
N ARG A 56 4.48 6.87 0.44
CA ARG A 56 3.81 6.74 -0.86
C ARG A 56 3.81 5.29 -1.33
N VAL A 57 2.62 4.83 -1.77
CA VAL A 57 2.44 3.57 -2.49
C VAL A 57 1.94 3.90 -3.88
N ARG A 58 2.65 3.42 -4.91
CA ARG A 58 2.33 3.71 -6.31
C ARG A 58 2.32 2.44 -7.14
N PRO A 59 1.28 2.18 -7.94
CA PRO A 59 1.31 1.07 -8.87
C PRO A 59 2.40 1.28 -9.92
N LEU A 60 3.04 0.18 -10.33
CA LEU A 60 4.05 0.15 -11.36
C LEU A 60 3.39 -0.19 -12.69
N GLY A 61 3.25 0.83 -13.53
CA GLY A 61 2.65 0.74 -14.85
C GLY A 61 1.69 1.90 -15.10
N PRO A 62 1.61 2.40 -16.34
CA PRO A 62 0.74 3.52 -16.66
C PRO A 62 -0.74 3.14 -16.48
N GLY A 63 -1.52 4.05 -15.87
CA GLY A 63 -2.98 3.93 -15.77
C GLY A 63 -3.51 2.83 -14.86
N GLN A 64 -2.65 2.19 -14.04
CA GLN A 64 -3.11 1.18 -13.12
C GLN A 64 -3.85 1.80 -11.92
N PRO A 65 -4.97 1.21 -11.48
CA PRO A 65 -5.68 1.68 -10.31
C PRO A 65 -4.87 1.43 -9.03
N PRO A 66 -5.19 2.14 -7.93
CA PRO A 66 -4.69 1.80 -6.61
C PRO A 66 -5.00 0.35 -6.23
N LEU A 67 -4.10 -0.28 -5.49
CA LEU A 67 -4.26 -1.64 -5.01
C LEU A 67 -5.25 -1.69 -3.85
N HIS A 68 -6.27 -2.54 -3.97
CA HIS A 68 -7.22 -2.85 -2.91
C HIS A 68 -7.32 -4.36 -2.71
N PHE A 69 -7.15 -4.82 -1.47
CA PHE A 69 -7.25 -6.22 -1.07
C PHE A 69 -8.70 -6.58 -0.74
N GLN A 70 -9.25 -7.57 -1.44
CA GLN A 70 -10.63 -7.99 -1.20
C GLN A 70 -10.72 -8.91 0.02
N LYS A 71 -11.66 -8.61 0.93
CA LYS A 71 -11.88 -9.42 2.13
C LYS A 71 -12.18 -10.89 1.77
N GLY A 72 -11.55 -11.82 2.49
CA GLY A 72 -11.70 -13.26 2.32
C GLY A 72 -10.76 -13.88 1.28
N LYS A 73 -10.06 -13.06 0.47
CA LYS A 73 -9.08 -13.54 -0.51
C LYS A 73 -7.70 -13.74 0.11
N THR A 74 -6.95 -14.68 -0.45
CA THR A 74 -5.55 -14.93 -0.05
C THR A 74 -4.61 -14.31 -1.07
N TYR A 75 -3.67 -13.53 -0.57
CA TYR A 75 -2.64 -12.87 -1.35
C TYR A 75 -1.26 -13.32 -0.91
N THR A 76 -0.35 -13.38 -1.88
CA THR A 76 1.08 -13.53 -1.66
C THR A 76 1.77 -12.29 -2.18
N LEU A 77 2.57 -11.65 -1.33
CA LEU A 77 3.42 -10.55 -1.71
C LEU A 77 4.85 -11.05 -1.88
N GLN A 78 5.48 -10.65 -2.97
CA GLN A 78 6.90 -10.83 -3.21
C GLN A 78 7.51 -9.45 -3.28
N ALA A 79 8.45 -9.16 -2.38
CA ALA A 79 9.02 -7.84 -2.27
C ALA A 79 10.53 -7.84 -2.32
N SER A 80 11.06 -6.84 -2.99
CA SER A 80 12.50 -6.64 -3.19
C SER A 80 12.87 -5.21 -2.83
N CYS A 81 13.92 -5.07 -2.02
CA CYS A 81 14.55 -3.79 -1.73
C CYS A 81 15.19 -3.23 -3.00
N VAL A 82 14.86 -1.98 -3.32
CA VAL A 82 15.55 -1.19 -4.33
C VAL A 82 16.53 -0.28 -3.58
N SER A 83 17.81 -0.58 -3.64
CA SER A 83 18.88 0.22 -3.04
C SER A 83 19.89 0.65 -4.10
N GLY A 84 20.60 1.76 -3.85
CA GLY A 84 21.69 2.24 -4.71
C GLY A 84 23.05 1.62 -4.37
N GLY A 85 23.11 0.67 -3.44
CA GLY A 85 24.34 0.00 -2.99
C GLY A 85 24.13 -1.51 -2.87
N ASP A 86 24.93 -2.19 -2.04
CA ASP A 86 24.94 -3.67 -1.96
C ASP A 86 23.83 -4.27 -1.08
N THR A 87 22.88 -3.45 -0.60
CA THR A 87 21.79 -3.96 0.24
C THR A 87 20.73 -4.63 -0.63
N PHE A 88 20.67 -5.95 -0.52
CA PHE A 88 19.67 -6.77 -1.18
C PHE A 88 18.82 -7.51 -0.13
N GLN A 89 17.52 -7.30 -0.18
CA GLN A 89 16.56 -8.02 0.65
C GLN A 89 15.38 -8.42 -0.22
N ASN A 90 15.09 -9.72 -0.25
CA ASN A 90 13.89 -10.28 -0.84
C ASN A 90 13.06 -10.94 0.25
N THR A 91 11.76 -10.66 0.26
CA THR A 91 10.82 -11.25 1.22
C THR A 91 9.57 -11.72 0.51
N GLN A 92 9.07 -12.88 0.89
CA GLN A 92 7.75 -13.36 0.49
C GLN A 92 6.83 -13.39 1.72
N PHE A 93 5.62 -12.87 1.60
CA PHE A 93 4.64 -12.81 2.68
C PHE A 93 3.24 -13.19 2.19
N GLY A 94 2.67 -14.25 2.76
CA GLY A 94 1.30 -14.69 2.49
C GLY A 94 0.33 -14.23 3.57
N PHE A 95 -0.84 -13.75 3.18
CA PHE A 95 -1.91 -13.40 4.11
C PHE A 95 -3.30 -13.55 3.50
N GLN A 96 -4.28 -13.79 4.35
CA GLN A 96 -5.69 -13.63 4.01
C GLN A 96 -6.09 -12.19 4.31
N ALA A 97 -6.69 -11.51 3.33
CA ALA A 97 -7.19 -10.16 3.52
C ALA A 97 -8.46 -10.20 4.38
N GLU A 98 -8.38 -9.65 5.58
CA GLU A 98 -9.51 -9.61 6.53
C GLU A 98 -10.22 -8.24 6.54
N GLY A 99 -9.90 -7.36 5.58
CA GLY A 99 -10.29 -5.95 5.60
C GLY A 99 -9.39 -5.12 6.51
N ARG A 100 -8.10 -5.48 6.60
CA ARG A 100 -7.08 -4.77 7.35
C ARG A 100 -5.98 -4.31 6.41
N THR A 101 -5.43 -3.14 6.71
CA THR A 101 -4.30 -2.57 5.98
C THR A 101 -3.06 -3.41 6.24
N LEU A 102 -2.29 -3.69 5.19
CA LEU A 102 -0.97 -4.29 5.34
C LEU A 102 0.06 -3.18 5.53
N MET A 103 0.88 -3.28 6.57
CA MET A 103 1.95 -2.33 6.83
C MET A 103 3.28 -2.84 6.26
N VAL A 104 3.98 -1.98 5.55
CA VAL A 104 5.37 -2.16 5.15
C VAL A 104 6.20 -1.21 5.99
N VAL A 105 6.99 -1.78 6.89
CA VAL A 105 7.77 -1.01 7.85
C VAL A 105 9.22 -0.96 7.38
N PHE A 106 9.71 0.24 7.11
CA PHE A 106 11.11 0.53 6.83
C PHE A 106 11.89 0.57 8.14
N THR A 107 12.97 -0.19 8.22
CA THR A 107 13.83 -0.36 9.39
C THR A 107 15.29 -0.12 9.01
N LYS A 108 16.17 0.05 10.00
CA LYS A 108 17.61 0.24 9.76
C LYS A 108 18.28 -0.90 8.98
N SER A 109 17.69 -2.09 8.99
CA SER A 109 18.19 -3.28 8.28
C SER A 109 17.50 -3.54 6.94
N GLY A 110 16.54 -2.71 6.52
CA GLY A 110 15.77 -2.91 5.30
C GLY A 110 14.28 -2.70 5.54
N PHE A 111 13.47 -3.74 5.36
CA PHE A 111 12.03 -3.67 5.54
C PHE A 111 11.41 -4.94 6.12
N VAL A 112 10.22 -4.81 6.72
CA VAL A 112 9.41 -5.94 7.19
C VAL A 112 7.93 -5.72 6.88
N PHE A 113 7.20 -6.81 6.66
CA PHE A 113 5.74 -6.77 6.60
C PHE A 113 5.14 -6.94 7.99
N ARG A 114 4.15 -6.12 8.32
CA ARG A 114 3.32 -6.28 9.51
C ARG A 114 1.85 -6.22 9.11
N ARG A 115 1.01 -7.00 9.79
CA ARG A 115 -0.45 -6.86 9.67
C ARG A 115 -0.86 -5.63 10.46
N GLY A 116 -1.54 -4.67 9.85
CA GLY A 116 -2.14 -3.56 10.58
C GLY A 116 -3.16 -4.09 11.57
N GLY A 117 -2.89 -3.89 12.86
CA GLY A 117 -3.90 -4.04 13.90
C GLY A 117 -4.74 -2.78 13.93
N LEU A 118 -6.06 -2.92 13.92
CA LEU A 118 -6.95 -1.85 14.36
C LEU A 118 -6.58 -1.55 15.82
N ALA A 119 -5.87 -0.46 16.06
CA ALA A 119 -5.96 0.20 17.35
C ALA A 119 -7.36 0.83 17.36
N TYR A 120 -8.24 0.22 18.13
CA TYR A 120 -9.54 0.79 18.50
C TYR A 120 -9.33 2.05 19.33
#